data_AF-A0A6G1S4C5-F1
#
_entry.id   AF-A0A6G1S4C5-F1
#
_cell.length_a   1.000
_cell.length_b   1.000
_cell.length_c   1.000
_cell.angle_alpha   90.00
_cell.angle_beta   90.00
_cell.angle_gamma   90.00
#
_symmetry.space_group_name_H-M   'P 1'
#
loop_
_entity.id
_entity.type
_entity.pdbx_description
1 polymer ?
#
loop_
_entity_poly.entity_id
_entity_poly.type
_entity_poly.pdbx_seq_one_letter_code
_entity_poly.pdbx_strand_id
1 'polypeptide(L)'
;MQPSIWLINLGASLASVSLLLFFILATNSVNVAAIKCYVCQSNIDPKCADPFDNLTLPITDCDAYPRPDLVQRNELDVIEEKGFLDLFSQPAPIKPLTATMCRKIRQKVDGEWRTIRGCGYLGPPGELPLDKTDSSGQCQMRYGSYDVFMESCTCNNKDGCNGSMSALVLTPMTTLLLISALILNSMIIF
;
A
#
# COMPACT_ATOMS: atom_id res chain seq x y z
N MET A 1 41.70 4.66 -45.40
CA MET A 1 40.29 4.78 -44.94
C MET A 1 39.85 3.42 -44.43
N GLN A 2 39.81 3.22 -43.11
CA GLN A 2 39.68 1.90 -42.47
C GLN A 2 38.21 1.49 -42.27
N PRO A 3 37.72 0.45 -42.97
CA PRO A 3 36.36 -0.08 -42.79
C PRO A 3 36.17 -0.85 -41.46
N SER A 4 37.24 -1.13 -40.72
CA SER A 4 37.21 -1.86 -39.44
C SER A 4 36.59 -1.04 -38.30
N ILE A 5 36.76 0.29 -38.30
CA ILE A 5 36.27 1.16 -37.22
C ILE A 5 34.74 1.27 -37.26
N TRP A 6 34.16 1.30 -38.45
CA TRP A 6 32.69 1.35 -38.64
C TRP A 6 32.00 0.08 -38.16
N LEU A 7 32.59 -1.10 -38.38
CA LEU A 7 32.05 -2.37 -37.91
C LEU A 7 32.11 -2.51 -36.38
N ILE A 8 33.16 -1.99 -35.75
CA ILE A 8 33.30 -1.97 -34.28
C ILE A 8 32.25 -1.04 -33.66
N ASN A 9 32.06 0.16 -34.21
CA ASN A 9 31.06 1.12 -33.72
C ASN A 9 29.62 0.63 -33.92
N LEU A 10 29.33 -0.07 -35.02
CA LEU A 10 28.01 -0.65 -35.27
C LEU A 10 27.71 -1.80 -34.28
N GLY A 11 28.70 -2.65 -33.98
CA GLY A 11 28.58 -3.71 -32.98
C GLY A 11 28.38 -3.17 -31.55
N ALA A 12 29.08 -2.10 -31.19
CA ALA A 12 28.92 -1.44 -29.89
C ALA A 12 27.52 -0.79 -29.71
N SER A 13 26.99 -0.18 -30.78
CA SER A 13 25.65 0.41 -30.79
C SER A 13 24.54 -0.65 -30.71
N LEU A 14 24.68 -1.77 -31.42
CA LEU A 14 23.73 -2.88 -31.32
C LEU A 14 23.74 -3.54 -29.93
N ALA A 15 24.92 -3.67 -29.32
CA ALA A 15 25.06 -4.19 -27.96
C ALA A 15 24.41 -3.26 -26.92
N SER A 16 24.58 -1.94 -27.04
CA SER A 16 23.98 -0.97 -26.11
C SER A 16 22.46 -0.89 -26.25
N VAL A 17 21.92 -0.94 -27.47
CA VAL A 17 20.47 -1.00 -27.71
C VAL A 17 19.88 -2.30 -27.15
N SER A 18 20.56 -3.44 -27.33
CA SER A 18 20.11 -4.73 -26.78
C SER A 18 20.13 -4.75 -25.24
N LEU A 19 21.15 -4.13 -24.62
CA LEU A 19 21.25 -3.99 -23.17
C LEU A 19 20.14 -3.08 -22.60
N LEU A 20 19.84 -1.97 -23.29
CA LEU A 20 18.76 -1.06 -22.93
C LEU A 20 17.39 -1.73 -23.07
N LEU A 21 17.17 -2.49 -24.15
CA LEU A 21 15.94 -3.25 -24.35
C LEU A 21 15.76 -4.29 -23.24
N PHE A 22 16.82 -5.03 -22.87
CA PHE A 22 16.80 -5.99 -21.78
C PHE A 22 16.47 -5.33 -20.43
N PHE A 23 17.05 -4.16 -20.13
CA PHE A 23 16.72 -3.38 -18.94
C PHE A 23 15.25 -2.92 -18.94
N ILE A 24 14.72 -2.42 -20.07
CA ILE A 24 13.32 -2.02 -20.19
C ILE A 24 12.40 -3.24 -19.96
N LEU A 25 12.67 -4.37 -20.60
CA LEU A 25 11.88 -5.59 -20.43
C LEU A 25 11.94 -6.12 -18.98
N ALA A 26 13.11 -6.05 -18.32
CA ALA A 26 13.28 -6.46 -16.93
C ALA A 26 12.52 -5.57 -15.93
N THR A 27 12.24 -4.31 -16.27
CA THR A 27 11.43 -3.41 -15.42
C THR A 27 9.92 -3.61 -15.52
N ASN A 28 9.44 -4.43 -16.47
CA ASN A 28 8.01 -4.75 -16.63
C ASN A 28 7.56 -5.89 -15.70
N SER A 29 7.93 -5.84 -14.43
CA SER A 29 7.31 -6.69 -13.41
C SER A 29 5.97 -6.08 -13.02
N VAL A 30 4.86 -6.69 -13.45
CA VAL A 30 3.54 -6.38 -12.89
C VAL A 30 3.54 -6.94 -11.47
N ASN A 31 3.89 -6.09 -10.50
CA ASN A 31 3.83 -6.45 -9.09
C ASN A 31 2.36 -6.51 -8.68
N VAL A 32 1.76 -7.70 -8.76
CA VAL A 32 0.50 -7.99 -8.05
C VAL A 32 0.90 -8.35 -6.63
N ALA A 33 1.12 -7.33 -5.80
CA ALA A 33 1.42 -7.51 -4.38
C ALA A 33 0.16 -7.26 -3.55
N ALA A 34 -0.16 -8.19 -2.66
CA ALA A 34 -1.12 -7.99 -1.59
C ALA A 34 -0.60 -6.95 -0.59
N ILE A 35 -1.49 -6.13 -0.01
CA ILE A 35 -1.10 -5.15 1.01
C ILE A 35 -0.71 -5.86 2.31
N LYS A 36 0.44 -5.51 2.87
CA LYS A 36 0.88 -6.00 4.18
C LYS A 36 0.80 -4.90 5.22
N CYS A 37 0.31 -5.23 6.41
CA CYS A 37 0.08 -4.24 7.46
C CYS A 37 0.54 -4.73 8.84
N TYR A 38 0.84 -3.81 9.74
CA TYR A 38 1.02 -4.18 11.14
C TYR A 38 -0.35 -4.51 11.75
N VAL A 39 -0.43 -5.66 12.43
CA VAL A 39 -1.64 -6.14 13.13
C VAL A 39 -1.29 -6.30 14.60
N CYS A 40 -1.67 -5.33 15.43
CA CYS A 40 -1.32 -5.32 16.85
C CYS A 40 -2.24 -4.39 17.67
N GLN A 41 -2.21 -4.52 19.00
CA GLN A 41 -2.90 -3.62 19.92
C GLN A 41 -1.99 -3.22 21.09
N SER A 42 -1.99 -1.93 21.47
CA SER A 42 -1.07 -1.40 22.47
C SER A 42 -1.37 -1.83 23.92
N ASN A 43 -2.58 -2.30 24.20
CA ASN A 43 -2.94 -2.86 25.51
C ASN A 43 -2.45 -4.31 25.70
N ILE A 44 -2.13 -5.00 24.61
CA ILE A 44 -1.58 -6.37 24.63
C ILE A 44 -0.07 -6.31 24.50
N ASP A 45 0.43 -5.52 23.54
CA ASP A 45 1.85 -5.29 23.34
C ASP A 45 2.15 -3.78 23.36
N PRO A 46 2.81 -3.25 24.40
CA PRO A 46 3.10 -1.82 24.51
C PRO A 46 3.94 -1.29 23.35
N LYS A 47 4.68 -2.14 22.62
CA LYS A 47 5.46 -1.75 21.44
C LYS A 47 4.60 -1.32 20.25
N CYS A 48 3.32 -1.70 20.25
CA CYS A 48 2.36 -1.29 19.26
C CYS A 48 1.87 0.17 19.46
N ALA A 49 2.13 0.76 20.63
CA ALA A 49 1.79 2.15 20.95
C ALA A 49 2.52 3.15 20.03
N ASP A 50 2.33 4.44 20.28
CA ASP A 50 3.14 5.48 19.69
C ASP A 50 4.10 6.03 20.78
N PRO A 51 5.41 6.15 20.51
CA PRO A 51 6.12 5.81 19.28
C PRO A 51 6.10 4.31 18.95
N PHE A 52 6.03 3.98 17.65
CA PHE A 52 5.90 2.60 17.18
C PHE A 52 7.26 1.92 17.06
N ASP A 53 7.43 0.74 17.66
CA ASP A 53 8.61 -0.10 17.47
C ASP A 53 8.37 -1.13 16.36
N ASN A 54 8.94 -0.86 15.19
CA ASN A 54 8.80 -1.70 13.99
C ASN A 54 9.82 -2.84 13.89
N LEU A 55 10.75 -2.97 14.85
CA LEU A 55 11.82 -3.97 14.79
C LEU A 55 11.36 -5.35 15.26
N THR A 56 10.34 -5.37 16.12
CA THR A 56 9.94 -6.58 16.84
C THR A 56 8.56 -7.12 16.44
N LEU A 57 7.77 -6.31 15.72
CA LEU A 57 6.45 -6.68 15.25
C LEU A 57 6.49 -7.10 13.77
N PRO A 58 6.09 -8.33 13.43
CA PRO A 58 6.07 -8.78 12.05
C PRO A 58 4.94 -8.09 11.28
N ILE A 59 5.20 -7.83 10.00
CA ILE A 59 4.17 -7.38 9.07
C ILE A 59 3.31 -8.56 8.62
N THR A 60 2.00 -8.37 8.58
CA THR A 60 1.03 -9.42 8.25
C THR A 60 0.51 -9.23 6.83
N ASP A 61 0.43 -10.31 6.06
CA ASP A 61 -0.24 -10.33 4.76
C ASP A 61 -1.76 -10.28 4.95
N CYS A 62 -2.40 -9.24 4.44
CA CYS A 62 -3.82 -9.02 4.67
C CYS A 62 -4.74 -9.91 3.81
N ASP A 63 -4.24 -10.50 2.72
CA ASP A 63 -5.02 -11.43 1.90
C ASP A 63 -5.26 -12.77 2.61
N ALA A 64 -4.41 -13.12 3.57
CA ALA A 64 -4.59 -14.31 4.40
C ALA A 64 -5.79 -14.21 5.37
N TYR A 65 -6.38 -13.02 5.53
CA TYR A 65 -7.48 -12.76 6.46
C TYR A 65 -8.69 -12.13 5.76
N PRO A 66 -9.36 -12.86 4.84
CA PRO A 66 -10.59 -12.38 4.22
C PRO A 66 -11.70 -12.21 5.28
N ARG A 67 -12.56 -11.20 5.10
CA ARG A 67 -13.70 -10.94 6.00
C ARG A 67 -15.01 -11.37 5.33
N PRO A 68 -15.44 -12.64 5.50
CA PRO A 68 -16.70 -13.12 4.94
C PRO A 68 -17.92 -12.50 5.64
N ASP A 69 -17.73 -11.97 6.86
CA ASP A 69 -18.73 -11.21 7.62
C ASP A 69 -19.01 -9.83 7.02
N LEU A 70 -18.05 -9.26 6.29
CA LEU A 70 -18.19 -7.98 5.61
C LEU A 70 -18.60 -8.21 4.16
N VAL A 71 -19.85 -8.62 3.94
CA VAL A 71 -20.41 -8.71 2.59
C VAL A 71 -20.91 -7.33 2.18
N GLN A 72 -20.30 -6.73 1.18
CA GLN A 72 -20.89 -5.58 0.51
C GLN A 72 -22.07 -6.12 -0.29
N ARG A 73 -23.29 -5.99 0.24
CA ARG A 73 -24.51 -6.28 -0.53
C ARG A 73 -24.55 -5.24 -1.64
N ASN A 74 -24.24 -5.62 -2.87
CA ASN A 74 -24.37 -4.70 -3.98
C ASN A 74 -25.87 -4.44 -4.19
N GLU A 75 -26.25 -3.16 -4.23
CA GLU A 75 -27.62 -2.71 -4.57
C GLU A 75 -28.07 -3.24 -5.95
N LEU A 76 -27.12 -3.66 -6.80
CA LEU A 76 -27.39 -4.29 -8.10
C LEU A 76 -27.89 -5.75 -8.02
N ASP A 77 -27.79 -6.42 -6.86
CA ASP A 77 -28.40 -7.75 -6.65
C ASP A 77 -29.89 -7.64 -6.25
N VAL A 78 -30.45 -6.42 -6.18
CA VAL A 78 -31.84 -6.18 -5.77
C VAL A 78 -32.78 -5.98 -6.97
N ILE A 79 -32.25 -5.81 -8.19
CA ILE A 79 -33.08 -5.58 -9.38
C ILE A 79 -33.24 -6.86 -10.22
N GLU A 80 -33.66 -7.96 -9.60
CA GLU A 80 -34.53 -8.90 -10.30
C GLU A 80 -35.77 -9.14 -9.43
N GLU A 81 -36.64 -8.13 -9.39
CA GLU A 81 -38.06 -8.35 -9.10
C GLU A 81 -38.58 -9.41 -10.08
N LYS A 82 -38.65 -10.68 -9.64
CA LYS A 82 -39.68 -11.62 -10.05
C LYS A 82 -39.65 -12.88 -9.19
N GLY A 83 -40.58 -12.93 -8.24
CA GLY A 83 -41.23 -14.18 -7.88
C GLY A 83 -41.05 -14.63 -6.43
N PHE A 84 -42.18 -14.84 -5.78
CA PHE A 84 -42.40 -15.52 -4.50
C PHE A 84 -41.84 -16.98 -4.44
N LEU A 85 -41.18 -17.47 -5.49
CA LEU A 85 -40.75 -18.87 -5.62
C LEU A 85 -39.26 -19.10 -5.39
N ASP A 86 -38.56 -18.18 -4.70
CA ASP A 86 -37.12 -18.30 -4.43
C ASP A 86 -36.78 -18.65 -2.97
N LEU A 87 -37.77 -19.12 -2.19
CA LEU A 87 -37.52 -19.67 -0.84
C LEU A 87 -36.62 -20.92 -0.84
N PHE A 88 -36.24 -21.42 -2.03
CA PHE A 88 -35.38 -22.59 -2.24
C PHE A 88 -34.15 -22.34 -3.12
N SER A 89 -33.89 -21.10 -3.58
CA SER A 89 -32.66 -20.81 -4.33
C SER A 89 -31.49 -20.66 -3.36
N GLN A 90 -30.46 -21.47 -3.59
CA GLN A 90 -29.20 -21.43 -2.84
C GLN A 90 -28.65 -19.99 -2.87
N PRO A 91 -28.20 -19.43 -1.72
CA PRO A 91 -27.65 -18.09 -1.71
C PRO A 91 -26.48 -18.00 -2.70
N ALA A 92 -26.48 -16.94 -3.52
CA ALA A 92 -25.40 -16.64 -4.45
C ALA A 92 -24.03 -16.72 -3.73
N PRO A 93 -22.95 -17.16 -4.40
CA PRO A 93 -21.65 -17.32 -3.77
C PRO A 93 -21.15 -15.98 -3.25
N ILE A 94 -21.15 -15.85 -1.92
CA ILE A 94 -20.70 -14.64 -1.22
C ILE A 94 -19.20 -14.51 -1.44
N LYS A 95 -18.79 -13.50 -2.23
CA LYS A 95 -17.37 -13.16 -2.36
C LYS A 95 -16.94 -12.42 -1.08
N PRO A 96 -16.00 -12.96 -0.29
CA PRO A 96 -15.54 -12.28 0.91
C PRO A 96 -14.75 -11.02 0.55
N LEU A 97 -14.88 -9.98 1.37
CA LEU A 97 -14.17 -8.74 1.16
C LEU A 97 -12.69 -8.90 1.53
N THR A 98 -11.82 -8.48 0.62
CA THR A 98 -10.36 -8.47 0.82
C THR A 98 -9.90 -7.09 1.27
N ALA A 99 -8.83 -7.04 2.05
CA ALA A 99 -8.28 -5.78 2.49
C ALA A 99 -7.46 -5.13 1.37
N THR A 100 -7.64 -3.83 1.19
CA THR A 100 -6.95 -3.05 0.14
C THR A 100 -6.05 -1.95 0.70
N MET A 101 -6.07 -1.78 2.02
CA MET A 101 -5.36 -0.73 2.73
C MET A 101 -5.00 -1.18 4.14
N CYS A 102 -4.07 -0.49 4.79
CA CYS A 102 -3.86 -0.59 6.22
C CYS A 102 -4.75 0.39 6.98
N ARG A 103 -5.02 0.05 8.24
CA ARG A 103 -5.77 0.88 9.19
C ARG A 103 -4.98 1.07 10.48
N LYS A 104 -5.09 2.27 11.05
CA LYS A 104 -4.67 2.61 12.41
C LYS A 104 -5.85 3.24 13.14
N ILE A 105 -6.18 2.73 14.31
CA ILE A 105 -7.19 3.31 15.20
C ILE A 105 -6.50 3.76 16.48
N ARG A 106 -6.77 4.98 16.91
CA ARG A 106 -6.44 5.46 18.26
C ARG A 106 -7.74 5.65 19.00
N GLN A 107 -7.95 4.86 20.03
CA GLN A 107 -9.16 4.92 20.85
C GLN A 107 -8.80 5.33 22.27
N LYS A 108 -9.62 6.15 22.90
CA LYS A 108 -9.54 6.46 24.32
C LYS A 108 -10.73 5.81 25.01
N VAL A 109 -10.48 4.91 25.95
CA VAL A 109 -11.51 4.22 26.74
C VAL A 109 -11.10 4.29 28.20
N ASP A 110 -12.01 4.69 29.08
CA ASP A 110 -11.75 4.87 30.52
C ASP A 110 -10.55 5.80 30.82
N GLY A 111 -10.38 6.84 30.01
CA GLY A 111 -9.26 7.78 30.15
C GLY A 111 -7.94 7.33 29.50
N GLU A 112 -7.82 6.06 29.12
CA GLU A 112 -6.58 5.47 28.59
C GLU A 112 -6.60 5.40 27.06
N TRP A 113 -5.52 5.86 26.42
CA TRP A 113 -5.34 5.74 24.98
C TRP A 113 -4.81 4.36 24.59
N ARG A 114 -5.41 3.77 23.57
CA ARG A 114 -5.00 2.49 22.99
C ARG A 114 -4.89 2.63 21.47
N THR A 115 -3.79 2.16 20.91
CA THR A 115 -3.53 2.11 19.48
C THR A 115 -3.78 0.70 18.97
N ILE A 116 -4.65 0.57 17.98
CA ILE A 116 -4.94 -0.68 17.28
C ILE A 116 -4.52 -0.51 15.82
N ARG A 117 -3.65 -1.40 15.34
CA ARG A 117 -3.21 -1.45 13.94
C ARG A 117 -3.76 -2.72 13.30
N GLY A 118 -4.20 -2.64 12.04
CA GLY A 118 -4.66 -3.82 11.31
C GLY A 118 -4.92 -3.58 9.82
N CYS A 119 -5.45 -4.60 9.16
CA CYS A 119 -5.89 -4.52 7.77
C CYS A 119 -7.21 -3.75 7.66
N GLY A 120 -7.35 -2.94 6.61
CA GLY A 120 -8.52 -2.14 6.27
C GLY A 120 -9.27 -2.73 5.08
N TYR A 121 -10.56 -3.03 5.30
CA TYR A 121 -11.44 -3.69 4.32
C TYR A 121 -12.47 -2.73 3.72
N LEU A 122 -12.97 -1.81 4.55
CA LEU A 122 -14.03 -0.88 4.19
C LEU A 122 -13.52 0.55 4.25
N GLY A 123 -14.19 1.38 3.47
CA GLY A 123 -13.81 2.74 3.23
C GLY A 123 -13.10 2.86 1.88
N PRO A 124 -13.22 4.00 1.22
CA PRO A 124 -12.47 4.33 0.02
C PRO A 124 -10.97 4.51 0.33
N PRO A 125 -10.06 4.03 -0.53
CA PRO A 125 -8.64 4.31 -0.40
C PRO A 125 -8.42 5.81 -0.62
N GLY A 126 -8.14 6.54 0.47
CA GLY A 126 -7.85 7.98 0.38
C GLY A 126 -9.06 8.91 0.20
N GLU A 127 -10.29 8.53 0.58
CA GLU A 127 -11.37 9.54 0.75
C GLU A 127 -11.21 10.25 2.08
N LEU A 128 -10.26 11.17 2.00
CA LEU A 128 -10.21 12.47 2.63
C LEU A 128 -11.59 13.13 2.58
N PRO A 129 -12.14 13.63 3.70
CA PRO A 129 -12.93 14.84 3.62
C PRO A 129 -12.02 15.96 3.09
N LEU A 130 -12.55 16.69 2.11
CA LEU A 130 -12.00 17.93 1.58
C LEU A 130 -11.50 18.86 2.71
N ASP A 131 -10.20 19.18 2.64
CA ASP A 131 -9.59 20.41 3.18
C ASP A 131 -9.48 20.46 4.73
N LYS A 132 -8.32 20.74 5.37
CA LYS A 132 -7.33 21.78 5.06
C LYS A 132 -5.93 21.38 5.53
N THR A 133 -4.96 21.57 4.63
CA THR A 133 -3.55 21.86 4.96
C THR A 133 -2.74 20.80 5.72
N ASP A 134 -2.53 19.62 5.15
CA ASP A 134 -1.18 19.07 4.94
C ASP A 134 -1.26 17.85 4.01
N SER A 135 -0.14 17.43 3.45
CA SER A 135 0.00 16.38 2.44
C SER A 135 -0.25 14.95 2.94
N SER A 136 -0.92 14.77 4.08
CA SER A 136 -1.26 13.47 4.66
C SER A 136 -2.69 13.51 5.22
N GLY A 137 -3.57 12.66 4.72
CA GLY A 137 -4.99 12.73 5.06
C GLY A 137 -5.29 12.72 6.55
N GLN A 138 -6.04 13.72 7.02
CA GLN A 138 -6.48 13.79 8.41
C GLN A 138 -7.40 12.61 8.73
N CYS A 139 -7.02 11.86 9.76
CA CYS A 139 -7.76 10.72 10.27
C CYS A 139 -9.17 11.13 10.72
N GLN A 140 -10.15 10.25 10.56
CA GLN A 140 -11.52 10.52 10.96
C GLN A 140 -11.68 10.37 12.48
N MET A 141 -11.99 11.47 13.16
CA MET A 141 -12.34 11.50 14.58
C MET A 141 -13.84 11.27 14.78
N ARG A 142 -14.18 10.37 15.70
CA ARG A 142 -15.54 10.08 16.17
C ARG A 142 -15.56 10.16 17.70
N TYR A 143 -16.62 10.71 18.25
CA TYR A 143 -16.84 10.89 19.69
C TYR A 143 -18.05 10.06 20.11
N GLY A 144 -17.89 9.22 21.12
CA GLY A 144 -18.94 8.39 21.70
C GLY A 144 -19.50 8.97 23.01
N SER A 145 -20.39 8.22 23.66
CA SER A 145 -20.80 8.49 25.05
C SER A 145 -19.74 7.99 26.04
N TYR A 146 -19.68 8.56 27.24
CA TYR A 146 -18.74 8.18 28.31
C TYR A 146 -17.24 8.44 27.98
N ASP A 147 -16.89 9.62 27.46
CA ASP A 147 -15.50 10.00 27.15
C ASP A 147 -14.75 9.00 26.24
N VAL A 148 -15.49 8.33 25.35
CA VAL A 148 -14.92 7.45 24.34
C VAL A 148 -14.56 8.26 23.10
N PHE A 149 -13.28 8.31 22.77
CA PHE A 149 -12.75 8.99 21.57
C PHE A 149 -12.21 7.93 20.61
N MET A 150 -12.49 8.04 19.32
CA MET A 150 -11.95 7.13 18.30
C MET A 150 -11.47 7.91 17.08
N GLU A 151 -10.17 7.82 16.80
CA GLU A 151 -9.53 8.28 15.57
C GLU A 151 -9.30 7.08 14.66
N SER A 152 -9.75 7.12 13.41
CA SER A 152 -9.48 6.08 12.41
C SER A 152 -8.76 6.66 11.21
N CYS A 153 -7.57 6.14 10.94
CA CYS A 153 -6.73 6.46 9.79
C CYS A 153 -6.64 5.24 8.87
N THR A 154 -6.63 5.46 7.56
CA THR A 154 -6.36 4.42 6.56
C THR A 154 -5.29 4.87 5.58
N CYS A 155 -4.52 3.93 5.02
CA CYS A 155 -3.47 4.21 4.05
C CYS A 155 -3.22 2.99 3.16
N ASN A 156 -2.87 3.19 1.90
CA ASN A 156 -2.54 2.13 0.94
C ASN A 156 -1.30 2.46 0.09
N ASN A 157 -0.53 3.47 0.49
CA ASN A 157 0.61 3.97 -0.28
C ASN A 157 1.85 3.05 -0.20
N LYS A 158 1.95 2.21 0.83
CA LYS A 158 3.00 1.20 1.00
C LYS A 158 2.60 0.15 2.02
N ASP A 159 3.28 -1.00 1.99
CA ASP A 159 3.24 -1.97 3.06
C ASP A 159 3.64 -1.32 4.40
N GLY A 160 2.89 -1.64 5.45
CA GLY A 160 3.17 -1.16 6.81
C GLY A 160 3.05 0.36 6.93
N CYS A 161 2.31 1.02 6.04
CA CYS A 161 2.04 2.47 6.13
C CYS A 161 1.29 2.87 7.42
N ASN A 162 0.65 1.90 8.08
CA ASN A 162 0.05 2.08 9.38
C ASN A 162 1.07 1.95 10.53
N GLY A 163 2.37 1.76 10.27
CA GLY A 163 3.47 2.04 11.19
C GLY A 163 3.75 3.53 11.22
N SER A 164 4.29 4.10 12.31
CA SER A 164 4.51 5.56 12.42
C SER A 164 5.30 6.11 11.22
N MET A 165 5.03 7.36 10.84
CA MET A 165 5.73 8.04 9.73
C MET A 165 7.25 7.90 9.87
N SER A 166 7.86 7.18 8.95
CA SER A 166 9.31 7.09 8.85
C SER A 166 9.84 8.33 8.14
N ALA A 167 10.92 8.90 8.67
CA ALA A 167 11.65 10.03 8.09
C ALA A 167 12.00 9.77 6.61
N LEU A 168 12.13 10.86 5.85
CA LEU A 168 12.50 10.85 4.44
C LEU A 168 13.85 10.14 4.22
N VAL A 169 13.82 8.88 3.79
CA VAL A 169 15.02 8.13 3.41
C VAL A 169 15.26 8.33 1.92
N LEU A 170 16.35 9.02 1.55
CA LEU A 170 16.80 9.06 0.17
C LEU A 170 17.16 7.64 -0.29
N THR A 171 16.51 7.18 -1.36
CA THR A 171 16.73 5.83 -1.88
C THR A 171 18.07 5.73 -2.63
N PRO A 172 18.83 4.62 -2.48
CA PRO A 172 20.15 4.43 -3.10
C PRO A 172 20.11 4.35 -4.63
N MET A 173 18.92 4.17 -5.24
CA MET A 173 18.76 4.20 -6.69
C MET A 173 19.03 5.59 -7.28
N THR A 174 18.69 6.66 -6.57
CA THR A 174 18.90 8.04 -7.04
C THR A 174 20.38 8.41 -7.05
N THR A 175 21.15 7.90 -6.09
CA THR A 175 22.61 8.12 -6.03
C THR A 175 23.36 7.38 -7.13
N LEU A 176 22.92 6.17 -7.53
CA LEU A 176 23.56 5.43 -8.62
C LEU A 176 23.35 6.09 -10.00
N LEU A 177 22.17 6.67 -10.26
CA LEU A 177 21.87 7.38 -11.52
C LEU A 177 22.70 8.66 -11.68
N LEU A 178 22.96 9.38 -10.58
CA LEU A 178 23.84 10.55 -10.60
C LEU A 178 25.29 10.16 -10.91
N ILE A 179 25.76 9.05 -10.32
CA ILE A 179 27.13 8.56 -10.55
C ILE A 179 27.31 8.07 -11.99
N SER A 180 26.34 7.34 -12.55
CA SER A 180 26.43 6.87 -13.95
C SER A 180 26.41 8.02 -14.96
N ALA A 181 25.60 9.06 -14.72
CA ALA A 181 25.56 10.26 -15.56
C ALA A 181 26.89 11.04 -15.51
N LEU A 182 27.54 11.13 -14.35
CA LEU A 182 28.85 11.75 -14.20
C LEU A 182 29.96 10.98 -14.93
N ILE A 183 29.94 9.65 -14.86
CA ILE A 183 30.89 8.79 -15.58
C ILE A 183 30.69 8.91 -17.10
N LEU A 184 29.45 8.89 -17.58
CA LEU A 184 29.13 9.08 -19.01
C LEU A 184 29.61 10.43 -19.54
N ASN A 185 29.40 11.52 -18.79
CA ASN A 185 29.89 12.84 -19.18
C ASN A 185 31.42 12.92 -19.20
N SER A 186 32.11 12.20 -18.32
CA SER A 186 33.57 12.17 -18.30
C SER A 186 34.18 11.40 -19.50
N MET A 187 33.47 10.42 -20.05
CA MET A 187 33.91 9.63 -21.22
C MET A 187 33.64 10.32 -22.56
N ILE A 188 32.78 11.33 -22.60
CA ILE A 188 32.49 12.13 -23.81
C ILE A 188 33.55 13.23 -24.04
N ILE A 189 34.33 13.56 -23.00
CA ILE A 189 35.33 14.65 -23.04
C ILE A 189 36.72 14.14 -23.47
N PHE A 190 36.93 12.83 -23.62
CA PHE A 190 38.19 12.22 -24.07
C PHE A 190 38.09 11.58 -25.46
#